data_AF-A0A6C1N6Y4-F1
#
_entry.id   AF-A0A6C1N6Y4-F1
#
_cell.length_a   1.000
_cell.length_b   1.000
_cell.length_c   1.000
_cell.angle_alpha   90.00
_cell.angle_beta   90.00
_cell.angle_gamma   90.00
#
_symmetry.space_group_name_H-M   'P 1'
#
loop_
_entity.id
_entity.type
_entity.pdbx_description
1 polymer ?
#
loop_
_entity_poly.entity_id
_entity_poly.type
_entity_poly.pdbx_seq_one_letter_code
_entity_poly.pdbx_strand_id
1 'polypeptide(L)'
;MKDWLRRYWQILSRPSVHFSLGFLTLGGFIAGILFWGGFNTAMEVTNTEQFCTSCHEMEANPFQELRGTIHYDNRSGVRATCSDCHVPH
;
A
#
# COMPACT_ATOMS: atom_id res chain seq x y z
N MET A 1 30.08 -12.26 11.50
CA MET A 1 28.60 -12.21 11.44
C MET A 1 27.95 -12.09 12.82
N LYS A 2 28.24 -13.00 13.76
CA LYS A 2 27.64 -13.00 15.11
C LYS A 2 27.88 -11.71 15.89
N ASP A 3 29.07 -11.11 15.76
CA ASP A 3 29.42 -9.85 16.44
C ASP A 3 28.65 -8.64 15.90
N TRP A 4 28.31 -8.64 14.61
CA TRP A 4 27.53 -7.58 13.97
C TRP A 4 26.06 -7.61 14.43
N LEU A 5 25.46 -8.80 14.49
CA LEU A 5 24.12 -8.99 15.05
C LEU A 5 24.06 -8.58 16.52
N ARG A 6 25.07 -8.97 17.31
CA ARG A 6 25.16 -8.61 18.73
C ARG A 6 25.29 -7.10 18.94
N ARG A 7 26.06 -6.42 18.08
CA ARG A 7 26.26 -4.96 18.13
C ARG A 7 24.97 -4.20 17.81
N TYR A 8 24.25 -4.57 16.76
CA TYR A 8 22.98 -3.93 16.45
C TYR A 8 21.93 -4.17 17.52
N TRP A 9 21.86 -5.39 18.06
CA TRP A 9 20.97 -5.70 19.17
C TRP A 9 21.24 -4.84 20.41
N GLN A 10 22.51 -4.64 20.78
CA GLN A 10 22.90 -3.75 21.88
C GLN A 10 22.54 -2.28 21.60
N ILE A 11 22.60 -1.84 20.34
CA ILE A 11 22.22 -0.48 19.95
C ILE A 11 20.71 -0.26 20.07
N LEU A 12 19.89 -1.26 19.70
CA LEU A 12 18.44 -1.16 19.69
C LEU A 12 17.82 -1.35 21.09
N SER A 13 18.43 -2.17 21.94
CA SER A 13 17.89 -2.54 23.26
C SER A 13 18.28 -1.59 24.41
N ARG A 14 19.22 -0.68 24.20
CA ARG A 14 19.63 0.31 25.21
C ARG A 14 18.67 1.50 25.23
N PRO A 15 18.22 1.96 26.41
CA PRO A 15 17.33 3.12 26.52
C PRO A 15 18.02 4.41 26.04
N SER A 16 17.24 5.32 25.45
CA SER A 16 17.76 6.60 24.99
C SER A 16 18.15 7.49 26.17
N VAL A 17 19.41 7.91 26.21
CA VAL A 17 19.91 8.84 27.22
C VAL A 17 19.79 10.31 26.81
N HIS A 18 19.61 10.60 25.51
CA HIS A 18 19.57 11.96 24.96
C HIS A 18 18.17 12.45 24.58
N PHE A 19 17.23 11.54 24.29
CA PHE A 19 15.88 11.89 23.88
C PHE A 19 14.89 11.61 25.01
N SER A 20 13.98 12.54 25.25
CA SER A 20 12.88 12.33 26.21
C SER A 20 11.96 11.21 25.72
N LEU A 21 11.43 10.44 26.66
CA LEU A 21 10.44 9.39 26.37
C LEU A 21 9.25 9.95 25.57
N GLY A 22 8.77 11.15 25.92
CA GLY A 22 7.66 11.80 25.20
C GLY A 22 7.99 12.17 23.76
N PHE A 23 9.24 12.54 23.47
CA PHE A 23 9.68 12.82 22.11
C PHE A 23 9.73 11.55 21.26
N LEU A 24 10.24 10.46 21.84
CA LEU A 24 10.31 9.17 21.14
C LEU A 24 8.92 8.58 20.87
N THR A 25 8.02 8.64 21.85
CA THR A 25 6.66 8.11 21.67
C THR A 25 5.87 8.93 20.67
N LEU A 26 5.90 10.27 20.77
CA LEU A 26 5.21 11.14 19.83
C LEU A 26 5.79 11.05 18.42
N GLY A 27 7.12 11.07 18.30
CA GLY A 27 7.81 10.92 17.02
C GLY A 27 7.52 9.58 16.36
N GLY A 28 7.55 8.49 17.14
CA GLY A 28 7.19 7.15 16.65
C GLY A 28 5.74 7.06 16.22
N PHE A 29 4.81 7.67 16.95
CA PHE A 29 3.40 7.71 16.60
C PHE A 29 3.14 8.48 15.30
N ILE A 30 3.72 9.67 15.15
CA ILE A 30 3.61 10.47 13.92
C ILE A 30 4.21 9.72 12.72
N ALA A 31 5.41 9.16 12.88
CA ALA A 31 6.04 8.35 11.83
C ALA A 31 5.19 7.14 11.47
N GLY A 32 4.56 6.49 12.46
CA GLY A 32 3.63 5.39 12.27
C GLY A 32 2.41 5.78 11.44
N ILE A 33 1.77 6.91 11.75
CA ILE A 33 0.62 7.44 10.99
C ILE A 33 1.03 7.75 9.55
N LEU A 34 2.16 8.43 9.35
CA LEU A 34 2.64 8.79 8.01
C LEU A 34 2.95 7.54 7.19
N PHE A 35 3.62 6.55 7.78
CA PHE A 35 3.93 5.30 7.10
C PHE A 35 2.66 4.51 6.78
N TRP A 36 1.77 4.34 7.75
CA TRP A 36 0.52 3.62 7.55
C TRP A 36 -0.36 4.31 6.50
N GLY A 37 -0.53 5.62 6.59
CA GLY A 37 -1.30 6.41 5.63
C GLY A 37 -0.66 6.34 4.24
N GLY A 38 0.63 6.61 4.13
CA GLY A 38 1.35 6.58 2.85
C GLY A 38 1.32 5.20 2.18
N PHE A 39 1.51 4.13 2.95
CA PHE A 39 1.45 2.77 2.42
C PHE A 39 0.04 2.41 1.92
N ASN A 40 -1.01 2.70 2.71
CA ASN A 40 -2.38 2.41 2.29
C ASN A 40 -2.81 3.27 1.10
N THR A 41 -2.41 4.54 1.04
CA THR A 41 -2.66 5.38 -0.13
C THR A 41 -1.95 4.86 -1.37
N ALA A 42 -0.69 4.43 -1.26
CA ALA A 42 0.03 3.84 -2.37
C ALA A 42 -0.68 2.57 -2.87
N MET A 43 -1.10 1.68 -1.96
CA MET A 43 -1.85 0.48 -2.31
C MET A 43 -3.17 0.82 -3.02
N GLU A 44 -3.93 1.77 -2.48
CA GLU A 44 -5.20 2.22 -3.08
C GLU A 44 -4.98 2.75 -4.50
N VAL A 45 -3.97 3.60 -4.71
CA VAL A 45 -3.63 4.13 -6.05
C VAL A 45 -3.28 2.99 -7.01
N THR A 46 -2.50 2.00 -6.58
CA THR A 46 -2.14 0.85 -7.41
C THR A 46 -3.29 -0.14 -7.66
N ASN A 47 -4.41 0.01 -6.95
CA ASN A 47 -5.63 -0.77 -7.17
C ASN A 47 -6.63 -0.05 -8.10
N THR A 48 -6.36 1.20 -8.48
CA THR A 48 -7.24 1.94 -9.39
C THR A 48 -7.19 1.41 -10.81
N GLU A 49 -8.30 1.52 -11.55
CA GLU A 49 -8.34 1.13 -12.96
C GLU A 49 -7.40 1.98 -13.83
N GLN A 50 -7.16 3.25 -13.47
CA GLN A 50 -6.20 4.10 -14.18
C GLN A 50 -4.78 3.54 -14.07
N PHE A 51 -4.41 3.01 -12.91
CA PHE A 51 -3.12 2.34 -12.76
C PHE A 51 -3.07 1.04 -13.58
N CYS A 52 -4.11 0.22 -13.52
CA CYS A 52 -4.17 -1.03 -14.29
C CYS A 52 -4.04 -0.78 -15.80
N THR A 53 -4.78 0.19 -16.33
CA THR A 53 -4.77 0.57 -17.75
C THR A 53 -3.61 1.48 -18.15
N SER A 54 -2.70 1.81 -17.24
CA SER A 54 -1.48 2.55 -17.60
C SER A 54 -0.49 1.72 -18.44
N CYS A 55 -0.63 0.39 -18.42
CA CYS A 55 0.12 -0.53 -19.26
C CYS A 55 -0.60 -0.71 -20.61
N HIS A 56 0.12 -0.50 -21.72
CA HIS A 56 -0.43 -0.56 -23.08
C HIS A 56 -1.20 -1.86 -23.40
N GLU A 57 -0.73 -2.99 -22.88
CA GLU A 57 -1.38 -4.29 -23.08
C GLU A 57 -2.73 -4.35 -22.34
N MET A 58 -2.76 -3.84 -21.11
CA MET A 58 -3.95 -3.86 -20.27
C MET A 58 -5.04 -2.92 -20.82
N GLU A 59 -4.64 -1.78 -21.41
CA GLU A 59 -5.54 -0.85 -22.07
C GLU A 59 -6.09 -1.40 -23.40
N ALA A 60 -5.22 -2.00 -24.21
CA ALA A 60 -5.54 -2.38 -25.58
C ALA A 60 -6.37 -3.66 -25.69
N ASN A 61 -6.21 -4.63 -24.77
CA ASN A 61 -6.94 -5.89 -24.84
C ASN A 61 -7.91 -6.08 -23.65
N PRO A 62 -7.47 -6.38 -22.41
CA PRO A 62 -8.40 -6.77 -21.34
C PRO A 62 -9.41 -5.69 -20.98
N PHE A 63 -9.02 -4.41 -20.99
CA PHE A 63 -9.97 -3.32 -20.75
C PHE A 63 -11.01 -3.21 -21.86
N GLN A 64 -10.64 -3.40 -23.13
CA GLN A 64 -11.57 -3.40 -24.26
C GLN A 64 -12.57 -4.54 -24.17
N GLU A 65 -12.10 -5.73 -23.80
CA GLU A 65 -12.94 -6.90 -23.59
C GLU A 65 -13.93 -6.66 -22.45
N LEU A 66 -13.48 -6.12 -21.32
CA LEU A 66 -14.33 -5.79 -20.18
C LEU A 66 -15.49 -4.87 -20.57
N ARG A 67 -15.25 -3.85 -21.41
CA ARG A 67 -16.25 -2.87 -21.88
C ARG A 67 -17.45 -3.49 -22.58
N GLY A 68 -17.29 -4.67 -23.19
CA GLY A 68 -18.38 -5.40 -23.83
C GLY A 68 -19.20 -6.27 -22.88
N THR A 69 -18.87 -6.32 -21.58
CA THR A 69 -19.47 -7.25 -20.62
C THR A 69 -20.39 -6.55 -19.62
N ILE A 70 -21.20 -7.36 -18.92
CA ILE A 70 -22.03 -6.89 -17.80
C ILE A 70 -21.20 -6.34 -16.63
N HIS A 71 -19.90 -6.65 -16.54
CA HIS A 71 -19.07 -6.12 -15.47
C HIS A 71 -18.72 -4.64 -15.70
N TYR A 72 -18.83 -4.15 -16.95
CA TYR A 72 -18.64 -2.74 -17.29
C TYR A 72 -19.96 -1.96 -17.34
N ASP A 73 -20.97 -2.49 -18.04
CA ASP A 73 -22.29 -1.88 -18.16
C ASP A 73 -23.37 -2.82 -17.59
N ASN A 74 -23.83 -2.52 -16.38
CA ASN A 74 -24.86 -3.28 -15.69
C ASN A 74 -26.04 -2.42 -15.23
N ARG A 75 -27.15 -3.13 -14.99
CA ARG A 75 -28.41 -2.55 -14.52
C ARG A 75 -28.36 -2.04 -13.07
N SER A 76 -27.38 -2.46 -12.26
CA SER A 76 -27.22 -2.01 -10.87
C SER A 76 -26.55 -0.65 -10.75
N GLY A 77 -25.85 -0.18 -11.79
CA GLY A 77 -25.08 1.07 -11.75
C GLY A 77 -23.79 0.99 -10.93
N VAL A 78 -23.45 -0.19 -10.38
CA VAL A 78 -22.20 -0.44 -9.64
C VAL A 78 -21.29 -1.28 -10.52
N ARG A 79 -20.13 -0.75 -10.87
CA ARG A 79 -19.18 -1.39 -11.80
C ARG A 79 -18.05 -2.05 -11.04
N ALA A 80 -17.73 -3.30 -11.39
CA ALA A 80 -16.53 -3.95 -10.91
C ALA A 80 -15.31 -3.40 -11.65
N THR A 81 -14.25 -3.09 -10.90
CA THR A 81 -12.95 -2.66 -11.38
C THR A 81 -11.96 -3.83 -11.32
N CYS A 82 -10.76 -3.65 -11.87
CA CYS A 82 -9.75 -4.70 -11.93
C CYS A 82 -9.42 -5.31 -10.55
N SER A 83 -9.25 -4.46 -9.53
CA SER A 83 -8.90 -4.89 -8.18
C SER A 83 -10.00 -5.68 -7.49
N ASP A 84 -11.27 -5.41 -7.80
CA ASP A 84 -12.41 -6.07 -7.16
C ASP A 84 -12.44 -7.58 -7.42
N CYS A 85 -11.75 -8.07 -8.46
CA CYS A 85 -11.64 -9.49 -8.77
C CYS A 85 -10.22 -10.04 -8.66
N HIS A 86 -9.19 -9.21 -8.89
CA HIS A 86 -7.79 -9.66 -8.92
C HIS A 86 -7.04 -9.50 -7.60
N VAL A 87 -7.57 -8.71 -6.65
CA VAL A 87 -6.93 -8.47 -5.36
C VAL A 87 -7.80 -9.08 -4.25
N PRO A 88 -7.29 -10.03 -3.45
CA PRO A 88 -8.05 -10.62 -2.34
C PRO A 88 -8.47 -9.58 -1.29
N HIS A 89 -9.64 -9.80 -0.69
CA HIS A 89 -10.23 -8.96 0.35
C HIS A 89 -10.10 -9.60 1.73
#